data_AF-A0A936Q7D6-F1
#
_entry.id   AF-A0A936Q7D6-F1
#
_cell.length_a   1.000
_cell.length_b   1.000
_cell.length_c   1.000
_cell.angle_alpha   90.00
_cell.angle_beta   90.00
_cell.angle_gamma   90.00
#
_symmetry.space_group_name_H-M   'P 1'
#
loop_
_entity.id
_entity.type
_entity.pdbx_description
1 polymer ?
#
loop_
_entity_poly.entity_id
_entity_poly.type
_entity_poly.pdbx_seq_one_letter_code
_entity_poly.pdbx_strand_id
1 'polypeptide(L)'
;MALAPAQTQLISDVIGAFLKAPDTSGAIAIYPDLSATPAAFFATSRTYTTASSGGGSYGVAIPAIDSATQATKRTMFIGLASNGRDRSVGFRTNVGVAPSHGGGTVTYHLKDSAGQTIGVPLTFEMWRPQQIDDIFGAVGAGDMVTQNAVLEVTTTASAIPYAIVIDNGTGDAVFLPGAFAPVPR
;
A
#
# COMPACT_ATOMS: atom_id res chain seq x y z
N MET A 1 -18.06 -19.34 -0.84
CA MET A 1 -16.94 -20.31 -0.80
C MET A 1 -16.59 -20.55 0.65
N ALA A 2 -16.35 -21.79 1.06
CA ALA A 2 -15.94 -22.13 2.42
C ALA A 2 -14.64 -22.94 2.37
N LEU A 3 -13.72 -22.67 3.30
CA LEU A 3 -12.49 -23.44 3.48
C LEU A 3 -12.70 -24.43 4.62
N ALA A 4 -12.45 -25.71 4.36
CA ALA A 4 -12.42 -26.72 5.41
C ALA A 4 -11.17 -26.53 6.31
N PRO A 5 -11.18 -27.07 7.56
CA PRO A 5 -9.99 -27.05 8.41
C PRO A 5 -8.75 -27.59 7.69
N ALA A 6 -7.62 -26.88 7.82
CA ALA A 6 -6.34 -27.17 7.16
C ALA A 6 -6.34 -27.16 5.61
N GLN A 7 -7.45 -26.77 4.97
CA GLN A 7 -7.47 -26.59 3.52
C GLN A 7 -6.74 -25.31 3.11
N THR A 8 -5.94 -25.39 2.05
CA THR A 8 -5.37 -24.23 1.36
C THR A 8 -6.01 -24.11 -0.01
N GLN A 9 -6.33 -22.87 -0.43
CA GLN A 9 -6.83 -22.61 -1.76
C GLN A 9 -6.15 -21.38 -2.36
N LEU A 10 -5.71 -21.50 -3.60
CA LEU A 10 -5.31 -20.36 -4.43
C LEU A 10 -6.52 -19.86 -5.21
N ILE A 11 -6.77 -18.56 -5.13
CA ILE A 11 -7.74 -17.87 -5.98
C ILE A 11 -6.94 -17.03 -6.97
N SER A 12 -6.94 -17.44 -8.23
CA SER A 12 -6.43 -16.60 -9.32
C SER A 12 -7.44 -15.49 -9.62
N ASP A 13 -6.96 -14.25 -9.73
CA ASP A 13 -7.78 -13.06 -9.99
C ASP A 13 -9.05 -13.01 -9.13
N VAL A 14 -8.86 -12.77 -7.84
CA VAL A 14 -9.97 -12.65 -6.87
C VAL A 14 -10.96 -11.53 -7.26
N ILE A 15 -10.50 -10.47 -7.92
CA ILE A 15 -11.32 -9.34 -8.33
C ILE A 15 -12.25 -9.76 -9.49
N GLY A 16 -11.71 -10.36 -10.55
CA GLY A 16 -12.51 -10.88 -11.66
C GLY A 16 -13.42 -12.03 -11.23
N ALA A 17 -12.90 -12.99 -10.45
CA ALA A 17 -13.63 -14.18 -10.07
C ALA A 17 -14.81 -13.90 -9.12
N PHE A 18 -14.67 -12.99 -8.17
CA PHE A 18 -15.68 -12.75 -7.13
C PHE A 18 -16.38 -11.41 -7.26
N LEU A 19 -15.65 -10.33 -7.56
CA LEU A 19 -16.21 -8.98 -7.60
C LEU A 19 -16.75 -8.59 -8.98
N LYS A 20 -16.42 -9.35 -10.03
CA LYS A 20 -16.79 -9.09 -11.43
C LYS A 20 -16.44 -7.67 -11.88
N ALA A 21 -15.33 -7.15 -11.36
CA ALA A 21 -14.87 -5.79 -11.59
C ALA A 21 -13.43 -5.79 -12.13
N PRO A 22 -13.19 -6.37 -13.32
CA PRO A 22 -11.86 -6.40 -13.91
C PRO A 22 -11.27 -4.99 -14.01
N ASP A 23 -9.94 -4.90 -13.96
CA ASP A 23 -9.19 -3.64 -14.05
C ASP A 23 -9.50 -2.62 -12.93
N THR A 24 -10.05 -3.09 -11.79
CA THR A 24 -10.22 -2.27 -10.59
C THR A 24 -9.21 -2.62 -9.50
N SER A 25 -8.95 -1.67 -8.61
CA SER A 25 -8.06 -1.82 -7.46
C SER A 25 -8.77 -1.44 -6.17
N GLY A 26 -8.41 -2.09 -5.06
CA GLY A 26 -8.93 -1.75 -3.74
C GLY A 26 -8.40 -2.70 -2.67
N ALA A 27 -8.83 -2.46 -1.43
CA ALA A 27 -8.57 -3.40 -0.35
C ALA A 27 -9.63 -4.51 -0.34
N ILE A 28 -9.20 -5.74 -0.06
CA ILE A 28 -10.08 -6.89 0.14
C ILE A 28 -10.17 -7.14 1.64
N ALA A 29 -11.36 -6.96 2.20
CA ALA A 29 -11.63 -7.32 3.58
C ALA A 29 -12.07 -8.79 3.65
N ILE A 30 -11.42 -9.57 4.50
CA ILE A 30 -11.71 -10.99 4.69
C ILE A 30 -12.13 -11.15 6.15
N TYR A 31 -13.29 -11.76 6.37
CA TYR A 31 -13.82 -12.01 7.70
C TYR A 31 -14.12 -13.51 7.86
N PRO A 32 -13.90 -14.08 9.06
CA PRO A 32 -14.44 -15.41 9.33
C PRO A 32 -15.97 -15.35 9.35
N ASP A 33 -16.62 -16.49 9.13
CA ASP A 33 -18.07 -16.57 9.32
C ASP A 33 -18.43 -16.31 10.78
N LEU A 34 -19.06 -15.17 11.04
CA LEU A 34 -19.44 -14.72 12.39
C LEU A 34 -20.68 -15.46 12.92
N SER A 35 -21.38 -16.23 12.08
CA SER A 35 -22.52 -17.06 12.49
C SER A 35 -22.11 -18.43 13.05
N ALA A 36 -20.83 -18.81 12.87
CA ALA A 36 -20.23 -20.01 13.40
C ALA A 36 -19.18 -19.67 14.47
N THR A 37 -18.64 -20.69 15.14
CA THR A 37 -17.44 -20.51 15.97
C THR A 37 -16.30 -19.97 15.10
N PRO A 38 -15.75 -18.77 15.36
CA PRO A 38 -14.73 -18.19 14.50
C PRO A 38 -13.51 -19.10 14.42
N ALA A 39 -13.15 -19.52 13.21
CA ALA A 39 -11.93 -20.25 12.94
C ALA A 39 -10.83 -19.26 12.53
N ALA A 40 -9.62 -19.44 13.06
CA ALA A 40 -8.46 -18.72 12.57
C ALA A 40 -8.17 -19.12 11.12
N PHE A 41 -7.84 -18.14 10.28
CA PHE A 41 -7.41 -18.37 8.90
C PHE A 41 -6.17 -17.55 8.61
N PHE A 42 -5.40 -17.99 7.63
CA PHE A 42 -4.28 -17.24 7.08
C PHE A 42 -4.63 -16.80 5.67
N ALA A 43 -4.33 -15.55 5.35
CA ALA A 43 -4.46 -15.01 4.00
C ALA A 43 -3.19 -14.28 3.61
N THR A 44 -2.81 -14.41 2.35
CA THR A 44 -1.78 -13.61 1.72
C THR A 44 -2.21 -13.37 0.29
N SER A 45 -1.73 -12.28 -0.30
CA SER A 45 -2.00 -11.94 -1.68
C SER A 45 -0.71 -11.54 -2.36
N ARG A 46 -0.75 -11.50 -3.69
CA ARG A 46 0.27 -10.85 -4.49
C ARG A 46 -0.39 -10.17 -5.67
N THR A 47 0.08 -8.98 -6.02
CA THR A 47 -0.22 -8.36 -7.31
C THR A 47 0.92 -8.67 -8.26
N TYR A 48 0.61 -9.04 -9.51
CA TYR A 48 1.60 -9.38 -10.53
C TYR A 48 1.06 -9.02 -11.91
N THR A 49 1.96 -8.77 -12.86
CA THR A 49 1.59 -8.50 -14.25
C THR A 49 1.83 -9.74 -15.09
N THR A 50 0.81 -10.19 -15.83
CA THR A 50 0.95 -11.25 -16.82
C THR A 50 1.42 -10.68 -18.16
N ALA A 51 2.41 -11.31 -18.80
CA ALA A 51 2.79 -11.01 -20.18
C ALA A 51 2.73 -12.30 -21.01
N SER A 52 2.10 -12.22 -22.19
CA SER A 52 1.91 -13.37 -23.09
C SER A 52 3.20 -13.85 -23.79
N SER A 53 4.25 -13.04 -23.80
CA SER A 53 5.50 -13.29 -24.55
C SER A 53 6.76 -13.33 -23.67
N GLY A 54 6.61 -13.58 -22.37
CA GLY A 54 7.68 -13.37 -21.39
C GLY A 54 7.79 -11.89 -20.98
N GLY A 55 8.32 -11.64 -19.78
CA GLY A 55 8.39 -10.28 -19.19
C GLY A 55 7.29 -9.93 -18.19
N GLY A 56 6.52 -10.92 -17.71
CA GLY A 56 5.66 -10.73 -16.53
C GLY A 56 6.49 -10.56 -15.25
N SER A 57 5.91 -9.99 -14.20
CA SER A 57 6.60 -9.80 -12.92
C SER A 57 6.35 -10.96 -11.95
N TYR A 58 7.29 -11.22 -11.04
CA TYR A 58 7.06 -12.11 -9.89
C TYR A 58 6.01 -11.54 -8.91
N GLY A 59 5.79 -10.22 -9.03
CA GLY A 59 4.81 -9.49 -8.25
C GLY A 59 5.32 -9.03 -6.90
N VAL A 60 4.43 -8.42 -6.12
CA VAL A 60 4.72 -8.02 -4.74
C VAL A 60 3.81 -8.78 -3.79
N ALA A 61 4.40 -9.45 -2.80
CA ALA A 61 3.65 -10.10 -1.74
C ALA A 61 3.05 -9.04 -0.81
N ILE A 62 1.76 -9.15 -0.54
CA ILE A 62 1.02 -8.29 0.39
C ILE A 62 0.44 -9.20 1.48
N PRO A 63 0.91 -9.09 2.73
CA PRO A 63 0.40 -9.90 3.83
C PRO A 63 -1.03 -9.51 4.19
N ALA A 64 -1.76 -10.41 4.84
CA ALA A 64 -2.96 -9.99 5.56
C ALA A 64 -2.57 -9.00 6.68
N ILE A 65 -3.36 -7.94 6.82
CA ILE A 65 -3.19 -6.92 7.85
C ILE A 65 -4.38 -7.03 8.79
N ASP A 66 -4.09 -7.21 10.08
CA ASP A 66 -5.12 -7.18 11.12
C ASP A 66 -5.44 -5.73 11.47
N SER A 67 -6.60 -5.25 11.01
CA SER A 67 -7.02 -3.86 11.22
C SER A 67 -7.25 -3.53 12.70
N ALA A 68 -7.50 -4.53 13.56
CA ALA A 68 -7.69 -4.31 14.99
C ALA A 68 -6.38 -3.95 15.70
N THR A 69 -5.24 -4.42 15.20
CA THR A 69 -3.93 -4.26 15.85
C THR A 69 -2.97 -3.36 15.07
N GLN A 70 -3.16 -3.23 13.75
CA GLN A 70 -2.23 -2.51 12.88
C GLN A 70 -2.79 -1.20 12.33
N ALA A 71 -4.09 -0.91 12.50
CA ALA A 71 -4.62 0.38 12.12
C ALA A 71 -4.10 1.49 13.04
N THR A 72 -3.66 2.60 12.45
CA THR A 72 -3.04 3.73 13.16
C THR A 72 -3.52 5.06 12.59
N LYS A 73 -3.34 6.13 13.36
CA LYS A 73 -3.54 7.51 12.92
C LYS A 73 -2.26 8.18 12.43
N ARG A 74 -1.12 7.51 12.60
CA ARG A 74 0.19 8.05 12.25
C ARG A 74 1.19 6.95 11.94
N THR A 75 1.89 7.11 10.82
CA THR A 75 2.92 6.21 10.33
C THR A 75 4.07 7.01 9.73
N MET A 76 5.28 6.46 9.83
CA MET A 76 6.43 6.94 9.09
C MET A 76 6.99 5.81 8.24
N PHE A 77 7.21 6.09 6.96
CA PHE A 77 7.96 5.23 6.06
C PHE A 77 9.33 5.85 5.82
N ILE A 78 10.38 5.05 5.94
CA ILE A 78 11.77 5.49 5.74
C ILE A 78 12.38 4.76 4.55
N GLY A 79 13.43 5.32 3.95
CA GLY A 79 14.09 4.71 2.80
C GLY A 79 13.27 4.76 1.53
N LEU A 80 12.39 5.76 1.39
CA LEU A 80 11.62 5.95 0.16
C LEU A 80 12.53 6.52 -0.93
N ALA A 81 12.31 6.05 -2.16
CA ALA A 81 13.17 6.34 -3.28
C ALA A 81 12.40 6.85 -4.50
N SER A 82 13.08 7.69 -5.27
CA SER A 82 12.62 8.31 -6.51
C SER A 82 13.81 8.48 -7.45
N ASN A 83 13.59 8.29 -8.73
CA ASN A 83 14.55 8.58 -9.80
C ASN A 83 14.04 9.70 -10.72
N GLY A 84 13.34 10.65 -10.13
CA GLY A 84 12.64 11.71 -10.86
C GLY A 84 11.64 11.13 -11.88
N ARG A 85 11.52 11.80 -13.03
CA ARG A 85 10.61 11.39 -14.11
C ARG A 85 11.12 10.20 -14.94
N ASP A 86 12.36 9.77 -14.74
CA ASP A 86 12.94 8.66 -15.50
C ASP A 86 12.46 7.31 -14.95
N ARG A 87 11.59 6.66 -15.73
CA ARG A 87 11.02 5.34 -15.44
C ARG A 87 11.80 4.19 -16.07
N SER A 88 12.97 4.43 -16.66
CA SER A 88 13.83 3.38 -17.21
C SER A 88 14.82 2.81 -16.19
N VAL A 89 15.15 3.58 -15.15
CA VAL A 89 16.10 3.19 -14.09
C VAL A 89 15.67 3.71 -12.71
N GLY A 90 16.37 3.24 -11.67
CA GLY A 90 16.17 3.67 -10.29
C GLY A 90 14.81 3.23 -9.72
N PHE A 91 14.24 4.03 -8.83
CA PHE A 91 13.03 3.65 -8.10
C PHE A 91 11.90 4.68 -8.25
N ARG A 92 10.67 4.24 -7.99
CA ARG A 92 9.52 5.09 -7.72
C ARG A 92 8.79 4.59 -6.48
N THR A 93 8.07 5.48 -5.81
CA THR A 93 7.30 5.11 -4.62
C THR A 93 5.82 5.42 -4.82
N ASN A 94 4.99 4.39 -4.66
CA ASN A 94 3.54 4.54 -4.54
C ASN A 94 3.17 4.51 -3.05
N VAL A 95 2.09 5.20 -2.68
CA VAL A 95 1.62 5.24 -1.29
C VAL A 95 0.12 5.08 -1.27
N GLY A 96 -0.42 4.40 -0.27
CA GLY A 96 -1.85 4.26 -0.16
C GLY A 96 -2.33 4.15 1.27
N VAL A 97 -3.64 4.20 1.41
CA VAL A 97 -4.31 4.09 2.69
C VAL A 97 -5.63 3.35 2.51
N ALA A 98 -5.90 2.41 3.42
CA ALA A 98 -7.21 1.79 3.57
C ALA A 98 -7.85 2.22 4.90
N PRO A 99 -9.05 2.83 4.91
CA PRO A 99 -9.74 3.15 6.15
C PRO A 99 -10.03 1.86 6.94
N SER A 100 -9.81 1.87 8.26
CA SER A 100 -10.14 0.70 9.10
C SER A 100 -11.62 0.66 9.46
N HIS A 101 -12.17 1.80 9.89
CA HIS A 101 -13.58 2.00 10.23
C HIS A 101 -13.97 3.46 9.96
N GLY A 102 -15.11 3.68 9.33
CA GLY A 102 -15.60 5.02 8.98
C GLY A 102 -14.72 5.72 7.94
N GLY A 103 -14.88 7.04 7.84
CA GLY A 103 -14.05 7.88 6.99
C GLY A 103 -13.38 9.00 7.77
N GLY A 104 -12.46 9.68 7.10
CA GLY A 104 -11.74 10.84 7.64
C GLY A 104 -10.89 11.47 6.56
N THR A 105 -9.77 12.03 6.96
CA THR A 105 -8.77 12.60 6.06
C THR A 105 -7.44 11.92 6.27
N VAL A 106 -6.64 11.87 5.21
CA VAL A 106 -5.23 11.45 5.21
C VAL A 106 -4.38 12.60 4.72
N THR A 107 -3.26 12.86 5.39
CA THR A 107 -2.25 13.82 4.97
C THR A 107 -0.92 13.09 4.75
N TYR A 108 -0.32 13.32 3.59
CA TYR A 108 0.99 12.81 3.19
C TYR A 108 2.01 13.95 3.25
N HIS A 109 3.02 13.82 4.10
CA HIS A 109 4.10 14.79 4.26
C HIS A 109 5.45 14.15 4.01
N LEU A 110 6.00 14.45 2.83
CA LEU A 110 7.30 13.93 2.40
C LEU A 110 8.43 14.82 2.93
N LYS A 111 9.52 14.20 3.38
CA LYS A 111 10.69 14.83 3.98
C LYS A 111 11.96 14.20 3.43
N ASP A 112 13.02 14.98 3.29
CA ASP A 112 14.34 14.45 2.97
C ASP A 112 15.00 13.81 4.20
N SER A 113 16.23 13.31 4.03
CA SER A 113 16.99 12.69 5.11
C SER A 113 17.41 13.65 6.23
N ALA A 114 17.34 14.97 6.00
CA ALA A 114 17.57 15.99 7.01
C ALA A 114 16.27 16.43 7.72
N GLY A 115 15.12 15.88 7.32
CA GLY A 115 13.80 16.21 7.86
C GLY A 115 13.15 17.44 7.21
N GLN A 116 13.76 18.00 6.16
CA GLN A 116 13.20 19.13 5.44
C GLN A 116 12.08 18.67 4.52
N THR A 117 10.99 19.44 4.47
CA THR A 117 9.84 19.13 3.61
C THR A 117 10.23 19.07 2.13
N ILE A 118 9.80 18.01 1.45
CA ILE A 118 9.86 17.85 0.00
C ILE A 118 8.48 18.15 -0.58
N GLY A 119 8.41 19.10 -1.51
CA GLY A 119 7.16 19.45 -2.19
C GLY A 119 6.09 20.05 -1.28
N VAL A 120 4.83 19.90 -1.67
CA VAL A 120 3.65 20.38 -0.93
C VAL A 120 2.92 19.18 -0.31
N PRO A 121 2.64 19.17 1.01
CA PRO A 121 1.85 18.12 1.63
C PRO A 121 0.48 17.96 0.97
N LEU A 122 0.07 16.71 0.73
CA LEU A 122 -1.22 16.41 0.12
C LEU A 122 -2.20 15.95 1.19
N THR A 123 -3.43 16.44 1.13
CA THR A 123 -4.51 16.00 2.02
C THR A 123 -5.72 15.57 1.20
N PHE A 124 -6.26 14.39 1.51
CA PHE A 124 -7.41 13.82 0.82
C PHE A 124 -8.44 13.29 1.80
N GLU A 125 -9.69 13.25 1.34
CA GLU A 125 -10.74 12.48 1.98
C GLU A 125 -10.42 10.98 1.87
N MET A 126 -10.63 10.26 2.97
CA MET A 126 -10.33 8.84 3.15
C MET A 126 -11.62 8.11 3.53
N TRP A 127 -12.47 7.86 2.53
CA TRP A 127 -13.70 7.07 2.68
C TRP A 127 -13.60 5.67 2.09
N ARG A 128 -12.58 5.46 1.24
CA ARG A 128 -12.33 4.22 0.51
C ARG A 128 -10.82 3.99 0.45
N PRO A 129 -10.37 2.74 0.24
CA PRO A 129 -8.99 2.47 -0.09
C PRO A 129 -8.56 3.29 -1.30
N GLN A 130 -7.41 3.95 -1.20
CA GLN A 130 -6.84 4.77 -2.28
C GLN A 130 -5.32 4.60 -2.35
N GLN A 131 -4.77 4.83 -3.53
CA GLN A 131 -3.34 4.84 -3.78
C GLN A 131 -2.99 6.07 -4.63
N ILE A 132 -1.86 6.69 -4.31
CA ILE A 132 -1.19 7.70 -5.11
C ILE A 132 0.01 7.02 -5.73
N ASP A 133 0.00 6.96 -7.06
CA ASP A 133 1.16 6.53 -7.81
C ASP A 133 2.17 7.68 -7.86
N ASP A 134 3.45 7.37 -7.62
CA ASP A 134 4.53 8.36 -7.63
C ASP A 134 4.27 9.55 -6.71
N ILE A 135 4.42 9.32 -5.41
CA ILE A 135 4.17 10.35 -4.39
C ILE A 135 5.05 11.59 -4.57
N PHE A 136 6.26 11.45 -5.12
CA PHE A 136 7.17 12.56 -5.39
C PHE A 136 6.61 13.46 -6.49
N GLY A 137 6.13 12.87 -7.58
CA GLY A 137 5.39 13.61 -8.61
C GLY A 137 4.16 14.31 -8.05
N ALA A 138 3.36 13.60 -7.24
CA ALA A 138 2.12 14.12 -6.69
C ALA A 138 2.31 15.34 -5.76
N VAL A 139 3.38 15.38 -4.96
CA VAL A 139 3.70 16.54 -4.09
C VAL A 139 4.39 17.67 -4.85
N GLY A 140 4.58 17.56 -6.17
CA GLY A 140 5.27 18.56 -6.99
C GLY A 140 6.80 18.46 -6.98
N ALA A 141 7.37 17.34 -6.52
CA ALA A 141 8.80 17.05 -6.48
C ALA A 141 9.22 15.97 -7.48
N GLY A 142 8.53 15.87 -8.62
CA GLY A 142 8.72 14.78 -9.60
C GLY A 142 10.09 14.74 -10.30
N ASP A 143 10.92 15.78 -10.17
CA ASP A 143 12.31 15.77 -10.66
C ASP A 143 13.33 15.31 -9.62
N MET A 144 12.89 15.04 -8.39
CA MET A 144 13.78 14.67 -7.29
C MET A 144 14.31 13.25 -7.47
N VAL A 145 15.63 13.12 -7.41
CA VAL A 145 16.34 11.85 -7.31
C VAL A 145 16.82 11.66 -5.87
N THR A 146 16.37 10.59 -5.22
CA THR A 146 16.73 10.26 -3.84
C THR A 146 16.51 8.79 -3.54
N GLN A 147 17.20 8.26 -2.53
CA GLN A 147 17.04 6.89 -2.04
C GLN A 147 16.72 6.83 -0.54
N ASN A 148 16.54 7.98 0.10
CA ASN A 148 16.42 8.04 1.57
C ASN A 148 15.45 9.16 2.02
N ALA A 149 14.30 9.26 1.37
CA ALA A 149 13.23 10.13 1.84
C ALA A 149 12.41 9.44 2.95
N VAL A 150 11.74 10.26 3.75
CA VAL A 150 10.81 9.85 4.79
C VAL A 150 9.43 10.37 4.44
N LEU A 151 8.42 9.51 4.50
CA LEU A 151 7.02 9.93 4.39
C LEU A 151 6.36 9.79 5.75
N GLU A 152 5.85 10.91 6.26
CA GLU A 152 4.92 10.90 7.37
C GLU A 152 3.49 10.87 6.83
N VAL A 153 2.71 9.89 7.29
CA VAL A 153 1.29 9.77 6.98
C VAL A 153 0.51 9.99 8.25
N THR A 154 -0.39 10.97 8.26
CA THR A 154 -1.30 11.25 9.38
C THR A 154 -2.74 11.12 8.92
N THR A 155 -3.60 10.58 9.77
CA THR A 155 -5.02 10.42 9.49
C THR A 155 -5.89 10.84 10.67
N THR A 156 -7.08 11.36 10.40
CA THR A 156 -8.02 11.76 11.47
C THR A 156 -8.79 10.58 12.06
N ALA A 157 -9.00 9.53 11.27
CA ALA A 157 -9.53 8.23 11.66
C ALA A 157 -8.47 7.13 11.51
N SER A 158 -8.55 6.05 12.30
CA SER A 158 -7.59 4.95 12.20
C SER A 158 -7.65 4.30 10.81
N ALA A 159 -6.48 4.07 10.23
CA ALA A 159 -6.34 3.54 8.88
C ALA A 159 -5.14 2.60 8.78
N ILE A 160 -4.99 1.97 7.63
CA ILE A 160 -3.86 1.12 7.28
C ILE A 160 -3.12 1.82 6.13
N PRO A 161 -2.14 2.69 6.43
CA PRO A 161 -1.23 3.21 5.44
C PRO A 161 -0.28 2.13 4.92
N TYR A 162 0.19 2.28 3.69
CA TYR A 162 1.28 1.47 3.14
C TYR A 162 2.06 2.28 2.11
N ALA A 163 3.29 1.83 1.85
CA ALA A 163 4.08 2.29 0.72
C ALA A 163 4.56 1.10 -0.11
N ILE A 164 4.76 1.32 -1.40
CA ILE A 164 5.33 0.34 -2.33
C ILE A 164 6.49 1.02 -3.04
N VAL A 165 7.71 0.57 -2.75
CA VAL A 165 8.91 1.05 -3.44
C VAL A 165 9.19 0.09 -4.59
N ILE A 166 9.25 0.62 -5.80
CA ILE A 166 9.29 -0.16 -7.04
C ILE A 166 10.57 0.20 -7.79
N ASP A 167 11.38 -0.80 -8.13
CA ASP A 167 12.47 -0.68 -9.09
C ASP A 167 11.86 -0.48 -10.48
N ASN A 168 12.17 0.65 -11.10
CA ASN A 168 11.66 1.01 -12.42
C ASN A 168 12.21 0.10 -13.52
N GLY A 169 13.44 -0.40 -13.39
CA GLY A 169 14.11 -1.19 -14.42
C GLY A 169 13.59 -2.63 -14.49
N THR A 170 13.29 -3.23 -13.34
CA THR A 170 12.82 -4.63 -13.24
C THR A 170 11.31 -4.75 -13.05
N GLY A 171 10.68 -3.72 -12.45
CA GLY A 171 9.31 -3.78 -11.95
C GLY A 171 9.18 -4.51 -10.61
N ASP A 172 10.28 -4.96 -10.02
CA ASP A 172 10.29 -5.59 -8.70
C ASP A 172 9.94 -4.55 -7.63
N ALA A 173 9.17 -4.96 -6.63
CA ALA A 173 8.63 -4.05 -5.64
C ALA A 173 8.64 -4.65 -4.24
N VAL A 174 8.76 -3.77 -3.24
CA VAL A 174 8.66 -4.11 -1.83
C VAL A 174 7.47 -3.38 -1.22
N PHE A 175 6.60 -4.14 -0.57
CA PHE A 175 5.50 -3.61 0.22
C PHE A 175 5.98 -3.27 1.64
N LEU A 176 5.77 -2.03 2.05
CA LEU A 176 6.05 -1.53 3.39
C LEU A 176 4.71 -1.37 4.13
N PRO A 177 4.38 -2.26 5.09
CA PRO A 177 3.19 -2.08 5.90
C PRO A 177 3.36 -0.86 6.81
N GLY A 178 2.30 -0.08 6.97
CA GLY A 178 2.29 0.99 7.96
C GLY A 178 2.45 0.44 9.36
N ALA A 179 3.41 0.97 10.10
CA ALA A 179 3.57 0.73 11.52
C ALA A 179 3.30 2.03 12.29
N PHE A 180 2.98 1.90 13.58
CA PHE A 180 2.84 3.04 14.47
C PHE A 180 4.15 3.85 14.52
N ALA A 181 4.05 5.17 14.35
CA ALA A 181 5.17 6.09 14.53
C ALA A 181 4.97 6.97 15.79
N PRO A 182 5.89 6.93 16.78
CA PRO A 182 5.85 7.78 17.96
C PRO A 182 5.84 9.27 17.62
N VAL A 183 5.17 10.09 18.42
CA VAL A 183 5.21 11.56 18.30
C VAL A 183 6.64 12.05 18.62
N PRO A 184 7.31 12.82 17.73
CA PRO A 184 8.57 13.48 18.06
C PRO A 184 8.33 14.39 19.28
N ARG A 185 9.22 14.29 20.28
CA ARG A 185 9.24 15.23 21.41
C ARG A 185 9.77 16.59 20.99
#